data_AF-A0A450X9G7-F1
#
_entry.id   AF-A0A450X9G7-F1
#
_cell.length_a   1.000
_cell.length_b   1.000
_cell.length_c   1.000
_cell.angle_alpha   90.00
_cell.angle_beta   90.00
_cell.angle_gamma   90.00
#
_symmetry.space_group_name_H-M   'P 1'
#
loop_
_entity.id
_entity.type
_entity.pdbx_description
1 polymer ?
#
loop_
_entity_poly.entity_id
_entity_poly.type
_entity_poly.pdbx_seq_one_letter_code
_entity_poly.pdbx_strand_id
1 'polypeptide(L)'
;MKRQRRDRCFFGSPGSENPKNFVFHAQRFLDTAFLENEVAVQALTQVAEHQKRKIFWGLLQRTPVNAQASALPAIEFGRRIYLNHPEVIRLRFAPVEADELPKMVVNRFAEAVNKENVDTVAALLFPGDFTTEEEVGISPQAISERYIFAERLIKGRNWKREDLAFRKTDNILIWKANALSLKLVWGDGLPYVSSASFENELASSSLN
;
A
#
# COMPACT_ATOMS: atom_id res chain seq x y z
N MET A 1 -29.30 -9.47 41.78
CA MET A 1 -29.04 -9.30 40.33
C MET A 1 -28.64 -7.85 40.05
N LYS A 2 -27.34 -7.57 39.86
CA LYS A 2 -26.84 -6.23 39.49
C LYS A 2 -26.26 -6.31 38.08
N ARG A 3 -26.76 -5.47 37.17
CA ARG A 3 -26.25 -5.31 35.80
C ARG A 3 -24.85 -4.70 35.86
N GLN A 4 -23.85 -5.42 35.39
CA GLN A 4 -22.48 -4.93 35.23
C GLN A 4 -22.41 -3.99 34.02
N ARG A 5 -21.86 -2.79 34.24
CA ARG A 5 -21.65 -1.77 33.22
C ARG A 5 -20.66 -2.30 32.17
N ARG A 6 -21.00 -2.14 30.89
CA ARG A 6 -20.05 -2.30 29.79
C ARG A 6 -19.11 -1.11 29.79
N ASP A 7 -17.94 -1.27 30.38
CA ASP A 7 -16.85 -0.33 30.16
C ASP A 7 -16.35 -0.54 28.74
N ARG A 8 -16.66 0.44 27.88
CA ARG A 8 -16.11 0.52 26.53
C ARG A 8 -14.61 0.71 26.67
N CYS A 9 -13.82 -0.22 26.13
CA CYS A 9 -12.40 0.01 25.88
C CYS A 9 -12.29 1.19 24.91
N PHE A 10 -12.03 2.37 25.46
CA PHE A 10 -11.64 3.56 24.73
C PHE A 10 -10.24 3.32 24.14
N PHE A 11 -10.18 2.89 22.89
CA PHE A 11 -9.05 3.25 22.04
C PHE A 11 -9.24 4.73 21.68
N GLY A 12 -8.25 5.56 21.99
CA GLY A 12 -8.36 7.02 22.08
C GLY A 12 -9.09 7.71 20.92
N SER A 13 -9.83 8.76 21.28
CA SER A 13 -10.46 9.70 20.34
C SER A 13 -9.43 10.39 19.42
N PRO A 14 -9.84 10.77 18.20
CA PRO A 14 -9.02 11.56 17.28
C PRO A 14 -8.90 12.99 17.83
N GLY A 15 -7.72 13.37 18.32
CA GLY A 15 -7.53 14.75 18.82
C GLY A 15 -6.30 15.04 19.69
N SER A 16 -5.19 14.31 19.61
CA SER A 16 -3.94 14.72 20.27
C SER A 16 -2.90 15.20 19.25
N GLU A 17 -2.49 16.45 19.39
CA GLU A 17 -1.72 17.29 18.46
C GLU A 17 -0.24 16.90 18.25
N ASN A 18 0.15 15.64 18.42
CA ASN A 18 1.51 15.22 18.06
C ASN A 18 1.62 13.72 17.71
N PRO A 19 1.51 13.34 16.43
CA PRO A 19 1.61 11.94 16.00
C PRO A 19 3.01 11.32 16.11
N LYS A 20 4.03 12.05 16.58
CA LYS A 20 5.43 11.61 16.58
C LYS A 20 5.82 10.62 17.70
N ASN A 21 4.97 10.35 18.69
CA ASN A 21 5.37 9.59 19.90
C ASN A 21 4.48 8.39 20.28
N PHE A 22 3.70 7.84 19.35
CA PHE A 22 2.94 6.62 19.63
C PHE A 22 3.84 5.38 19.53
N VAL A 23 4.45 4.98 20.65
CA VAL A 23 5.15 3.70 20.78
C VAL A 23 4.19 2.66 21.35
N PHE A 24 3.97 1.57 20.61
CA PHE A 24 3.22 0.43 21.12
C PHE A 24 4.00 -0.28 22.23
N HIS A 25 3.41 -0.42 23.42
CA HIS A 25 4.01 -1.08 24.58
C HIS A 25 3.39 -2.47 24.77
N ALA A 26 4.12 -3.53 24.39
CA ALA A 26 3.60 -4.89 24.39
C ALA A 26 3.25 -5.40 25.80
N GLN A 27 4.05 -5.05 26.81
CA GLN A 27 3.76 -5.40 28.20
C GLN A 27 2.43 -4.80 28.67
N ARG A 28 2.22 -3.50 28.42
CA ARG A 28 0.98 -2.81 28.81
C ARG A 28 -0.25 -3.41 28.13
N PHE A 29 -0.10 -3.88 26.88
CA PHE A 29 -1.17 -4.56 26.16
C PHE A 29 -1.47 -5.93 26.78
N LEU A 30 -0.45 -6.75 27.09
CA LEU A 30 -0.64 -8.03 27.78
C LEU A 30 -1.32 -7.87 29.14
N ASP A 31 -0.98 -6.81 29.88
CA ASP A 31 -1.53 -6.56 31.21
C ASP A 31 -3.02 -6.13 31.18
N THR A 32 -3.52 -5.69 30.02
CA THR A 32 -4.85 -5.07 29.88
C THR A 32 -5.79 -5.82 28.93
N ALA A 33 -5.25 -6.63 28.01
CA ALA A 33 -6.02 -7.40 27.05
C ALA A 33 -6.28 -8.82 27.57
N PHE A 34 -7.53 -9.28 27.45
CA PHE A 34 -7.85 -10.69 27.63
C PHE A 34 -7.55 -11.42 26.31
N LEU A 35 -6.45 -12.18 26.28
CA LEU A 35 -6.06 -13.00 25.14
C LEU A 35 -6.20 -14.48 25.50
N GLU A 36 -7.09 -15.18 24.80
CA GLU A 36 -7.32 -16.63 25.00
C GLU A 36 -6.36 -17.50 24.17
N ASN A 37 -5.62 -16.90 23.24
CA ASN A 37 -4.70 -17.60 22.35
C ASN A 37 -3.28 -17.65 22.94
N GLU A 38 -2.87 -18.83 23.43
CA GLU A 38 -1.57 -19.04 24.07
C GLU A 38 -0.38 -18.70 23.15
N VAL A 39 -0.48 -18.97 21.85
CA VAL A 39 0.57 -18.66 20.87
C VAL A 39 0.76 -17.15 20.74
N ALA A 40 -0.35 -16.39 20.74
CA ALA A 40 -0.31 -14.93 20.70
C ALA A 40 0.26 -14.33 21.99
N VAL A 41 -0.11 -14.89 23.15
CA VAL A 41 0.42 -14.48 24.46
C VAL A 41 1.93 -14.70 24.53
N GLN A 42 2.42 -15.87 24.09
CA GLN A 42 3.85 -16.17 24.06
C GLN A 42 4.62 -15.23 23.14
N ALA A 43 4.11 -14.95 21.93
CA ALA A 43 4.74 -14.04 20.99
C ALA A 43 4.83 -12.60 21.54
N LEU A 44 3.74 -12.09 22.14
CA LEU A 44 3.73 -10.76 22.74
C LEU A 44 4.63 -10.66 23.97
N THR A 45 4.76 -11.74 24.75
CA THR A 45 5.64 -11.78 25.93
C THR A 45 7.10 -11.68 25.49
N GLN A 46 7.49 -12.36 24.41
CA GLN A 46 8.82 -12.23 23.83
C GLN A 46 9.10 -10.80 23.34
N VAL A 47 8.12 -10.17 22.68
CA VAL A 47 8.23 -8.75 22.25
C VAL A 47 8.38 -7.81 23.45
N ALA A 48 7.63 -8.03 24.54
CA ALA A 48 7.73 -7.23 25.76
C ALA A 48 9.13 -7.34 26.41
N GLU A 49 9.71 -8.54 26.46
CA GLU A 49 11.07 -8.75 26.97
C GLU A 49 12.14 -8.09 26.08
N HIS A 50 11.97 -8.12 24.75
CA HIS A 50 12.88 -7.43 23.83
C HIS A 50 12.81 -5.90 23.95
N GLN A 51 11.61 -5.34 24.19
CA GLN A 51 11.42 -3.91 24.48
C GLN A 51 12.13 -3.50 25.78
N LYS A 52 12.06 -4.32 26.85
CA LYS A 52 12.77 -4.06 28.12
C LYS A 52 14.29 -3.97 27.93
N ARG A 53 14.85 -4.73 26.98
CA ARG A 53 16.30 -4.76 26.69
C ARG A 53 16.79 -3.63 25.78
N LYS A 54 15.91 -2.68 25.37
CA LYS A 54 16.21 -1.61 24.41
C LYS A 54 16.86 -2.10 23.11
N ILE A 55 16.59 -3.35 22.72
CA ILE A 55 17.01 -3.90 21.42
C ILE A 55 16.04 -3.32 20.39
N PHE A 56 16.28 -2.07 20.00
CA PHE A 56 15.55 -1.37 18.96
C PHE A 56 16.20 -1.66 17.61
N TRP A 57 15.70 -2.66 16.92
CA TRP A 57 15.85 -2.75 15.47
C TRP A 57 14.48 -3.08 14.89
N GLY A 58 13.89 -2.08 14.22
CA GLY A 58 12.86 -2.36 13.23
C GLY A 58 13.47 -3.30 12.19
N LEU A 59 12.68 -4.29 11.78
CA LEU A 59 13.05 -5.47 10.97
C LEU A 59 13.71 -6.61 11.77
N LEU A 60 13.14 -7.82 11.58
CA LEU A 60 13.73 -9.16 11.83
C LEU A 60 13.37 -9.89 13.15
N GLN A 61 12.09 -10.19 13.36
CA GLN A 61 11.70 -11.58 13.69
C GLN A 61 10.28 -11.86 13.20
N ARG A 62 10.08 -12.98 12.49
CA ARG A 62 8.75 -13.42 12.04
C ARG A 62 7.95 -13.88 13.26
N THR A 63 7.18 -12.99 13.87
CA THR A 63 6.09 -13.37 14.77
C THR A 63 4.83 -13.65 13.93
N PRO A 64 4.00 -14.65 14.28
CA PRO A 64 2.75 -14.95 13.56
C PRO A 64 1.69 -13.85 13.76
N VAL A 65 1.95 -12.92 14.68
CA VAL A 65 1.06 -11.80 15.01
C VAL A 65 1.81 -10.51 14.76
N ASN A 66 1.37 -9.76 13.75
CA ASN A 66 1.88 -8.43 13.45
C ASN A 66 1.23 -7.44 14.42
N ALA A 67 1.75 -7.31 15.65
CA ALA A 67 1.18 -6.44 16.69
C ALA A 67 1.19 -4.93 16.32
N GLN A 68 1.80 -4.57 15.19
CA GLN A 68 1.81 -3.24 14.61
C GLN A 68 0.96 -3.12 13.33
N ALA A 69 0.32 -4.19 12.87
CA ALA A 69 -0.62 -4.11 11.77
C ALA A 69 -1.90 -3.43 12.23
N SER A 70 -2.12 -2.21 11.76
CA SER A 70 -3.37 -1.49 11.95
C SER A 70 -4.56 -2.10 11.20
N ALA A 71 -4.36 -3.16 10.42
CA ALA A 71 -5.38 -3.83 9.61
C ALA A 71 -5.45 -5.34 9.87
N LEU A 72 -6.54 -5.96 9.40
CA LEU A 72 -6.77 -7.41 9.52
C LEU A 72 -5.64 -8.21 8.83
N PRO A 73 -5.28 -9.41 9.33
CA PRO A 73 -4.20 -10.22 8.76
C PRO A 73 -4.31 -10.47 7.25
N ALA A 74 -5.53 -10.66 6.74
CA ALA A 74 -5.78 -10.85 5.30
C ALA A 74 -5.40 -9.60 4.48
N ILE A 75 -5.72 -8.41 4.99
CA ILE A 75 -5.36 -7.11 4.38
C ILE A 75 -3.84 -6.97 4.37
N GLU A 76 -3.18 -7.27 5.48
CA GLU A 76 -1.72 -7.17 5.60
C GLU A 76 -0.98 -8.19 4.74
N PHE A 77 -1.52 -9.39 4.57
CA PHE A 77 -0.98 -10.38 3.65
C PHE A 77 -1.02 -9.86 2.21
N GLY A 78 -2.17 -9.35 1.76
CA GLY A 78 -2.31 -8.72 0.44
C GLY A 78 -1.36 -7.53 0.26
N ARG A 79 -1.26 -6.66 1.28
CA ARG A 79 -0.31 -5.54 1.34
C ARG A 79 1.13 -5.95 1.10
N ARG A 80 1.59 -6.98 1.82
CA ARG A 80 2.98 -7.46 1.72
C ARG A 80 3.34 -7.90 0.31
N ILE A 81 2.39 -8.41 -0.48
CA ILE A 81 2.68 -8.91 -1.83
C ILE A 81 3.18 -7.78 -2.73
N TYR A 82 2.52 -6.62 -2.72
CA TYR A 82 2.96 -5.48 -3.56
C TYR A 82 3.89 -4.50 -2.85
N LEU A 83 3.77 -4.33 -1.53
CA LEU A 83 4.68 -3.45 -0.78
C LEU A 83 6.11 -3.97 -0.72
N ASN A 84 6.31 -5.28 -0.88
CA ASN A 84 7.65 -5.87 -0.96
C ASN A 84 8.24 -5.83 -2.38
N HIS A 85 7.52 -5.30 -3.37
CA HIS A 85 8.06 -5.18 -4.72
C HIS A 85 9.26 -4.21 -4.70
N PRO A 86 10.42 -4.56 -5.32
CA PRO A 86 11.64 -3.75 -5.23
C PRO A 86 11.45 -2.28 -5.65
N GLU A 87 10.63 -2.04 -6.66
CA GLU A 87 10.33 -0.67 -7.13
C GLU A 87 9.50 0.14 -6.13
N VAL A 88 8.54 -0.51 -5.46
CA VAL A 88 7.71 0.14 -4.44
C VAL A 88 8.57 0.49 -3.23
N ILE A 89 9.44 -0.42 -2.79
CA ILE A 89 10.42 -0.16 -1.74
C ILE A 89 11.32 1.02 -2.14
N ARG A 90 11.91 0.98 -3.34
CA ARG A 90 12.82 2.02 -3.83
C ARG A 90 12.17 3.40 -3.85
N LEU A 91 10.91 3.50 -4.29
CA LEU A 91 10.18 4.76 -4.34
C LEU A 91 9.77 5.25 -2.93
N ARG A 92 9.33 4.36 -2.04
CA ARG A 92 8.94 4.71 -0.67
C ARG A 92 10.09 5.23 0.18
N PHE A 93 11.29 4.71 -0.07
CA PHE A 93 12.51 5.11 0.65
C PHE A 93 13.43 6.00 -0.20
N ALA A 94 12.91 6.60 -1.27
CA ALA A 94 13.66 7.57 -2.05
C ALA A 94 13.98 8.80 -1.19
N PRO A 95 15.22 9.34 -1.23
CA PRO A 95 15.61 10.51 -0.46
C PRO A 95 15.13 11.80 -1.16
N VAL A 96 13.81 11.91 -1.34
CA VAL A 96 13.16 13.06 -1.97
C VAL A 96 12.06 13.61 -1.08
N GLU A 97 11.70 14.86 -1.30
CA GLU A 97 10.56 15.48 -0.63
C GLU A 97 9.24 14.87 -1.09
N ALA A 98 8.22 14.92 -0.23
CA ALA A 98 6.94 14.26 -0.48
C ALA A 98 6.21 14.77 -1.73
N ASP A 99 6.44 16.03 -2.10
CA ASP A 99 5.90 16.68 -3.30
C ASP A 99 6.60 16.24 -4.60
N GLU A 100 7.82 15.69 -4.51
CA GLU A 100 8.55 15.14 -5.64
C GLU A 100 8.19 13.67 -5.94
N LEU A 101 7.65 12.94 -4.96
CA LEU A 101 7.25 11.53 -5.11
C LEU A 101 6.28 11.28 -6.27
N PRO A 102 5.20 12.07 -6.48
CA PRO A 102 4.31 11.93 -7.65
C PRO A 102 5.06 11.92 -8.99
N LYS A 103 6.04 12.84 -9.14
CA LYS A 103 6.86 12.94 -10.35
C LYS A 103 7.74 11.70 -10.53
N MET A 104 8.34 11.21 -9.45
CA MET A 104 9.15 9.99 -9.50
C MET A 104 8.32 8.76 -9.89
N VAL A 105 7.13 8.60 -9.33
CA VAL A 105 6.21 7.50 -9.66
C VAL A 105 5.81 7.56 -11.12
N VAL A 106 5.40 8.72 -11.62
CA VAL A 106 4.99 8.91 -13.02
C VAL A 106 6.14 8.61 -13.97
N ASN A 107 7.34 9.13 -13.70
CA ASN A 107 8.52 8.86 -14.51
C ASN A 107 8.87 7.37 -14.51
N ARG A 108 8.82 6.70 -13.35
CA ARG A 108 9.13 5.28 -13.27
C ARG A 108 8.08 4.42 -13.96
N PHE A 109 6.81 4.79 -13.86
CA PHE A 109 5.72 4.13 -14.56
C PHE A 109 5.89 4.25 -16.08
N ALA A 110 6.10 5.47 -16.58
CA ALA A 110 6.38 5.75 -17.99
C ALA A 110 7.58 4.95 -18.51
N GLU A 111 8.68 4.92 -17.75
CA GLU A 111 9.85 4.14 -18.10
C GLU A 111 9.54 2.64 -18.14
N ALA A 112 8.77 2.12 -17.18
CA ALA A 112 8.38 0.72 -17.14
C ALA A 112 7.49 0.32 -18.32
N VAL A 113 6.52 1.15 -18.69
CA VAL A 113 5.69 0.94 -19.90
C VAL A 113 6.58 0.91 -21.15
N ASN A 114 7.48 1.90 -21.31
CA ASN A 114 8.38 1.97 -22.46
C ASN A 114 9.38 0.81 -22.53
N LYS A 115 9.71 0.18 -21.39
CA LYS A 115 10.60 -0.98 -21.30
C LYS A 115 9.84 -2.31 -21.27
N GLU A 116 8.53 -2.28 -21.45
CA GLU A 116 7.66 -3.46 -21.39
C GLU A 116 7.80 -4.25 -20.07
N ASN A 117 8.12 -3.56 -18.97
CA ASN A 117 8.32 -4.16 -17.66
C ASN A 117 6.98 -4.30 -16.92
N VAL A 118 6.28 -5.39 -17.20
CA VAL A 118 4.96 -5.72 -16.65
C VAL A 118 4.96 -5.70 -15.12
N ASP A 119 5.97 -6.30 -14.48
CA ASP A 119 6.07 -6.37 -13.01
C ASP A 119 6.07 -4.98 -12.38
N THR A 120 6.86 -4.05 -12.92
CA THR A 120 6.95 -2.69 -12.42
C THR A 120 5.66 -1.91 -12.69
N VAL A 121 5.06 -2.07 -13.87
CA VAL A 121 3.76 -1.44 -14.18
C VAL A 121 2.70 -1.93 -13.20
N ALA A 122 2.57 -3.25 -13.02
CA ALA A 122 1.62 -3.85 -12.08
C ALA A 122 1.85 -3.40 -10.64
N ALA A 123 3.10 -3.29 -10.19
CA ALA A 123 3.44 -2.84 -8.84
C ALA A 123 3.09 -1.37 -8.57
N LEU A 124 3.08 -0.53 -9.60
CA LEU A 124 2.76 0.90 -9.51
C LEU A 124 1.29 1.21 -9.77
N LEU A 125 0.50 0.25 -10.25
CA LEU A 125 -0.96 0.38 -10.34
C LEU A 125 -1.59 0.32 -8.94
N PHE A 126 -2.60 1.17 -8.73
CA PHE A 126 -3.30 1.25 -7.46
C PHE A 126 -4.00 -0.08 -7.18
N PRO A 127 -3.66 -0.76 -6.08
CA PRO A 127 -4.20 -2.10 -5.85
C PRO A 127 -5.72 -2.13 -5.64
N GLY A 128 -6.29 -1.05 -5.09
CA GLY A 128 -7.73 -0.96 -4.80
C GLY A 128 -8.61 -0.88 -6.05
N ASP A 129 -8.06 -0.55 -7.21
CA ASP A 129 -8.82 -0.53 -8.48
C ASP A 129 -9.17 -1.96 -8.97
N PHE A 130 -8.57 -2.99 -8.37
CA PHE A 130 -8.74 -4.40 -8.75
C PHE A 130 -9.43 -5.22 -7.65
N THR A 131 -9.87 -4.56 -6.58
CA THR A 131 -10.57 -5.22 -5.47
C THR A 131 -12.06 -4.91 -5.51
N THR A 132 -12.89 -5.86 -5.13
CA THR A 132 -14.34 -5.61 -4.97
C THR A 132 -14.68 -5.11 -3.57
N GLU A 133 -15.84 -4.46 -3.40
CA GLU A 133 -16.29 -3.96 -2.08
C GLU A 133 -16.47 -5.07 -1.03
N GLU A 134 -16.65 -6.31 -1.49
CA GLU A 134 -16.87 -7.49 -0.66
C GLU A 134 -15.55 -8.14 -0.19
N GLU A 135 -14.42 -7.78 -0.81
CA GLU A 135 -13.11 -8.36 -0.50
C GLU A 135 -12.49 -7.74 0.76
N VAL A 136 -12.08 -8.61 1.68
CA VAL A 136 -11.29 -8.21 2.85
C VAL A 136 -9.80 -8.25 2.48
N GLY A 137 -9.29 -7.13 1.96
CA GLY A 137 -7.90 -6.99 1.52
C GLY A 137 -7.73 -7.24 0.03
N ILE A 138 -6.53 -7.65 -0.38
CA ILE A 138 -6.24 -7.93 -1.79
C ILE A 138 -6.25 -9.44 -2.01
N SER A 139 -7.20 -9.91 -2.81
CA SER A 139 -7.29 -11.31 -3.18
C SER A 139 -6.21 -11.72 -4.20
N PRO A 140 -5.90 -13.02 -4.33
CA PRO A 140 -5.06 -13.52 -5.42
C PRO A 140 -5.61 -13.15 -6.80
N GLN A 141 -6.94 -13.07 -6.95
CA GLN A 141 -7.60 -12.70 -8.18
C GLN A 141 -7.32 -11.22 -8.53
N ALA A 142 -7.49 -10.31 -7.57
CA ALA A 142 -7.16 -8.89 -7.75
C ALA A 142 -5.70 -8.67 -8.18
N ILE A 143 -4.77 -9.44 -7.61
CA ILE A 143 -3.35 -9.42 -8.01
C ILE A 143 -3.21 -9.85 -9.47
N SER A 144 -3.81 -10.99 -9.84
CA SER A 144 -3.79 -11.51 -11.20
C SER A 144 -4.36 -10.51 -12.22
N GLU A 145 -5.51 -9.90 -11.91
CA GLU A 145 -6.18 -8.92 -12.77
C GLU A 145 -5.33 -7.67 -12.98
N ARG A 146 -4.63 -7.20 -11.94
CA ARG A 146 -3.68 -6.08 -12.06
C ARG A 146 -2.52 -6.41 -13.00
N TYR A 147 -2.02 -7.63 -12.95
CA TYR A 147 -0.98 -8.11 -13.88
C TYR A 147 -1.51 -8.21 -15.32
N ILE A 148 -2.70 -8.80 -15.50
CA ILE A 148 -3.35 -8.89 -16.82
C ILE A 148 -3.59 -7.49 -17.39
N PHE A 149 -4.02 -6.53 -16.57
CA PHE A 149 -4.19 -5.15 -16.99
C PHE A 149 -2.86 -4.51 -17.39
N ALA A 150 -1.79 -4.69 -16.61
CA ALA A 150 -0.46 -4.18 -16.94
C ALA A 150 0.04 -4.75 -18.28
N GLU A 151 -0.15 -6.05 -18.53
CA GLU A 151 0.17 -6.67 -19.82
C GLU A 151 -0.66 -6.07 -20.96
N ARG A 152 -1.97 -5.92 -20.77
CA ARG A 152 -2.86 -5.31 -21.78
C ARG A 152 -2.47 -3.86 -22.05
N LEU A 153 -2.08 -3.11 -21.03
CA LEU A 153 -1.61 -1.74 -21.19
C LEU A 153 -0.36 -1.69 -22.06
N ILE A 154 0.63 -2.53 -21.78
CA ILE A 154 1.89 -2.59 -22.54
C ILE A 154 1.64 -3.08 -23.97
N LYS A 155 0.89 -4.17 -24.15
CA LYS A 155 0.67 -4.82 -25.46
C LYS A 155 -0.40 -4.13 -26.31
N GLY A 156 -1.33 -3.42 -25.68
CA GLY A 156 -2.49 -2.82 -26.33
C GLY A 156 -2.15 -1.61 -27.19
N ARG A 157 -0.93 -1.07 -27.08
CA ARG A 157 -0.48 0.08 -27.88
C ARG A 157 1.03 0.03 -28.11
N ASN A 158 1.46 0.49 -29.28
CA ASN A 158 2.88 0.71 -29.55
C ASN A 158 3.33 2.05 -28.94
N TRP A 159 3.61 2.05 -27.64
CA TRP A 159 4.02 3.25 -26.90
C TRP A 159 5.32 3.83 -27.44
N LYS A 160 5.27 5.06 -27.93
CA LYS A 160 6.50 5.81 -28.21
C LYS A 160 6.92 6.56 -26.95
N ARG A 161 8.23 6.79 -26.80
CA ARG A 161 8.79 7.57 -25.69
C ARG A 161 8.12 8.96 -25.56
N GLU A 162 7.76 9.56 -26.68
CA GLU A 162 7.07 10.85 -26.76
C GLU A 162 5.65 10.80 -26.17
N ASP A 163 4.95 9.67 -26.29
CA ASP A 163 3.62 9.46 -25.73
C ASP A 163 3.63 9.38 -24.20
N LEU A 164 4.80 9.15 -23.61
CA LEU A 164 5.00 8.93 -22.18
C LEU A 164 5.76 10.09 -21.50
N ALA A 165 5.90 11.22 -22.20
CA ALA A 165 6.54 12.43 -21.68
C ALA A 165 5.57 13.27 -20.82
N PHE A 166 5.17 12.72 -19.66
CA PHE A 166 4.18 13.32 -18.78
C PHE A 166 4.61 14.66 -18.19
N ARG A 167 3.68 15.63 -18.23
CA ARG A 167 3.80 16.95 -17.62
C ARG A 167 2.79 17.09 -16.50
N LYS A 168 3.26 17.70 -15.40
CA LYS A 168 2.44 18.04 -14.24
C LYS A 168 1.36 19.04 -14.65
N THR A 169 0.11 18.80 -14.24
CA THR A 169 -0.97 19.80 -14.34
C THR A 169 -1.03 20.65 -13.06
N ASP A 170 -1.95 21.61 -12.99
CA ASP A 170 -2.17 22.39 -11.76
C ASP A 170 -2.50 21.50 -10.55
N ASN A 171 -3.05 20.31 -10.80
CA ASN A 171 -3.20 19.26 -9.80
C ASN A 171 -2.01 18.30 -9.85
N ILE A 172 -1.24 18.21 -8.75
CA ILE A 172 -0.05 17.34 -8.65
C ILE A 172 -0.34 15.85 -8.80
N LEU A 173 -1.58 15.43 -8.66
CA LEU A 173 -2.02 14.06 -8.85
C LEU A 173 -2.51 13.77 -10.26
N ILE A 174 -2.54 14.77 -11.15
CA ILE A 174 -2.95 14.59 -12.54
C ILE A 174 -1.80 15.00 -13.45
N TRP A 175 -1.40 14.07 -14.30
CA TRP A 175 -0.28 14.22 -15.24
C TRP A 175 -0.75 13.93 -16.65
N LYS A 176 -0.28 14.69 -17.64
CA LYS A 176 -0.73 14.51 -19.03
C LYS A 176 0.46 14.36 -19.99
N ALA A 177 0.33 13.47 -20.97
CA ALA A 177 1.29 13.28 -22.07
C ALA A 177 0.52 13.01 -23.36
N ASN A 178 0.69 13.83 -24.40
CA ASN A 178 -0.07 13.72 -25.65
C ASN A 178 -1.58 13.49 -25.39
N ALA A 179 -2.11 12.31 -25.74
CA ALA A 179 -3.50 11.91 -25.52
C ALA A 179 -3.78 11.29 -24.13
N LEU A 180 -2.72 10.92 -23.38
CA LEU A 180 -2.82 10.26 -22.09
C LEU A 180 -2.99 11.24 -20.94
N SER A 181 -3.78 10.79 -19.97
CA SER A 181 -3.80 11.36 -18.62
C SER A 181 -3.50 10.24 -17.63
N LEU A 182 -2.67 10.53 -16.63
CA LEU A 182 -2.44 9.71 -15.46
C LEU A 182 -3.06 10.38 -14.26
N LYS A 183 -3.90 9.65 -13.53
CA LYS A 183 -4.39 10.03 -12.21
C LYS A 183 -3.65 9.21 -11.15
N LEU A 184 -3.13 9.91 -10.15
CA LEU A 184 -2.48 9.30 -9.00
C LEU A 184 -3.43 9.26 -7.80
N VAL A 185 -3.33 8.19 -7.03
CA VAL A 185 -4.09 7.97 -5.78
C VAL A 185 -3.11 7.61 -4.67
N TRP A 186 -3.25 8.25 -3.51
CA TRP A 186 -2.42 7.92 -2.35
C TRP A 186 -2.89 6.63 -1.68
N GLY A 187 -1.97 5.70 -1.47
CA GLY A 187 -2.20 4.48 -0.69
C GLY A 187 -0.92 4.09 0.07
N ASP A 188 -1.04 3.57 1.28
CA ASP A 188 0.08 2.97 2.04
C ASP A 188 1.41 3.79 2.08
N GLY A 189 1.32 5.11 2.00
CA GLY A 189 2.46 6.03 2.01
C GLY A 189 3.17 6.24 0.68
N LEU A 190 2.55 5.88 -0.46
CA LEU A 190 3.07 6.11 -1.81
C LEU A 190 1.92 6.56 -2.75
N PRO A 191 2.15 7.45 -3.73
CA PRO A 191 1.19 7.66 -4.79
C PRO A 191 1.25 6.49 -5.80
N TYR A 192 0.10 5.97 -6.20
CA TYR A 192 -0.05 4.91 -7.20
C TYR A 192 -0.80 5.42 -8.42
N VAL A 193 -0.59 4.78 -9.57
CA VAL A 193 -1.32 5.07 -10.81
C VAL A 193 -2.67 4.38 -10.81
N SER A 194 -3.75 5.13 -10.98
CA SER A 194 -5.09 4.54 -11.10
C SER A 194 -5.32 3.97 -12.51
N SER A 195 -5.89 2.76 -12.59
CA SER A 195 -6.21 2.07 -13.86
C SER A 195 -7.29 2.80 -14.66
N ALA A 196 -8.23 3.46 -13.98
CA ALA A 196 -9.29 4.28 -14.59
C ALA A 196 -8.75 5.39 -15.50
N SER A 197 -7.47 5.76 -15.34
CA SER A 197 -6.77 6.70 -16.22
C SER A 197 -6.64 6.19 -17.67
N PHE A 198 -6.82 4.89 -17.91
CA PHE A 198 -6.56 4.23 -19.19
C PHE A 198 -7.74 3.44 -19.77
N GLU A 199 -8.83 3.22 -19.01
CA GLU A 199 -9.94 2.37 -19.47
C GLU A 199 -10.57 2.84 -20.79
N ASN A 200 -10.76 4.14 -20.96
CA ASN A 200 -11.29 4.71 -22.21
C ASN A 200 -10.34 4.51 -23.41
N GLU A 201 -9.03 4.43 -23.15
CA GLU A 201 -8.05 4.22 -24.22
C GLU A 201 -7.94 2.75 -24.63
N LEU A 202 -7.96 1.83 -23.67
CA LEU A 202 -7.89 0.39 -23.93
C LEU A 202 -9.14 -0.12 -24.67
N ALA A 203 -10.31 0.48 -24.43
CA ALA A 203 -11.52 0.19 -25.18
C ALA A 203 -11.46 0.68 -26.65
N SER A 204 -10.64 1.70 -26.93
CA SER A 204 -10.52 2.27 -28.27
C SER A 204 -9.51 1.53 -29.15
N SER A 205 -8.55 0.81 -28.56
CA SER A 205 -7.53 0.05 -29.29
C SER A 205 -7.99 -1.34 -29.74
N SER A 206 -9.11 -1.86 -29.21
CA SER A 206 -9.70 -3.16 -29.61
C SER A 206 -10.63 -3.06 -30.83
N LEU A 207 -10.82 -1.86 -31.38
CA LEU A 207 -11.68 -1.58 -32.53
C LEU A 207 -10.93 -1.25 -33.84
N ASN A 208 -9.59 -1.34 -33.85
CA ASN A 208 -8.74 -1.17 -35.03
C ASN A 208 -7.83 -2.39 -35.21
#